data_AF-A0A074V9J1-F1
#
_entry.id   AF-A0A074V9J1-F1
#
_cell.length_a   1.000
_cell.length_b   1.000
_cell.length_c   1.000
_cell.angle_alpha   90.00
_cell.angle_beta   90.00
_cell.angle_gamma   90.00
#
_symmetry.space_group_name_H-M   'P 1'
#
loop_
_entity.id
_entity.type
_entity.pdbx_description
1 polymer ?
#
loop_
_entity_poly.entity_id
_entity_poly.type
_entity_poly.pdbx_seq_one_letter_code
_entity_poly.pdbx_strand_id
1 'polypeptide(L)'
;MSQSLSYRDAGVDINAGDSLVERIKPFAKRTMRPEVLGDLGGFGALVEISQKYRHPVLVSGTDSVGTKLKLAFEWDQHDTVGIDLVAMSVNDILVQGAEPLFFLDYFACGKLDVKRAAAVIKGIAAGCEQSGCALIGGETAEMPGMYPDGEYDLAGFAVGVVEKEQVINGRSIVAGDVVLGLASNGIHSNGYSLVRKIIE
;
A
#
# COMPACT_ATOMS: atom_id res chain seq x y z
N MET A 1 17.39 6.96 -42.29
CA MET A 1 16.52 5.91 -41.72
C MET A 1 16.13 6.38 -40.33
N SER A 2 14.85 6.56 -40.01
CA SER A 2 14.44 6.85 -38.64
C SER A 2 14.71 5.61 -37.79
N GLN A 3 15.55 5.71 -36.77
CA GLN A 3 15.68 4.64 -35.78
C GLN A 3 14.29 4.43 -35.14
N SER A 4 13.82 3.19 -35.13
CA SER A 4 12.62 2.81 -34.38
C SER A 4 12.92 2.95 -32.90
N LEU A 5 12.15 3.79 -32.19
CA LEU A 5 12.22 3.89 -30.74
C LEU A 5 11.62 2.63 -30.11
N SER A 6 12.34 2.05 -29.15
CA SER A 6 11.85 0.97 -28.29
C SER A 6 11.33 1.52 -26.96
N TYR A 7 10.55 0.71 -26.25
CA TYR A 7 10.08 1.03 -24.89
C TYR A 7 11.25 1.25 -23.91
N ARG A 8 12.37 0.56 -24.17
CA ARG A 8 13.64 0.76 -23.46
C ARG A 8 14.30 2.09 -23.80
N ASP A 9 14.18 2.57 -25.04
CA ASP A 9 14.67 3.90 -25.42
C ASP A 9 13.84 5.04 -24.79
N ALA A 10 12.59 4.74 -24.43
CA ALA A 10 11.76 5.61 -23.59
C ALA A 10 12.10 5.49 -22.08
N GLY A 11 13.09 4.67 -21.73
CA GLY A 11 13.61 4.48 -20.38
C GLY A 11 12.86 3.45 -19.53
N VAL A 12 12.07 2.54 -20.15
CA VAL A 12 11.35 1.48 -19.45
C VAL A 12 12.04 0.12 -19.58
N ASP A 13 12.42 -0.50 -18.45
CA ASP A 13 13.08 -1.82 -18.42
C ASP A 13 12.13 -2.94 -17.95
N ILE A 14 11.58 -3.67 -18.92
CA ILE A 14 10.69 -4.82 -18.68
C ILE A 14 11.40 -5.92 -17.87
N ASN A 15 12.70 -6.15 -18.07
CA ASN A 15 13.43 -7.19 -17.34
C ASN A 15 13.60 -6.82 -15.86
N ALA A 16 13.70 -5.52 -15.56
CA ALA A 16 13.75 -5.04 -14.18
C ALA A 16 12.41 -5.29 -13.47
N GLY A 17 11.29 -5.09 -14.18
CA GLY A 17 9.95 -5.45 -13.72
C GLY A 17 9.84 -6.94 -13.39
N ASP A 18 10.22 -7.82 -14.32
CA ASP A 18 10.19 -9.28 -14.10
C ASP A 18 11.09 -9.71 -12.92
N SER A 19 12.27 -9.11 -12.80
CA SER A 19 13.17 -9.38 -11.67
C SER A 19 12.59 -8.93 -10.34
N LEU A 20 11.87 -7.81 -10.31
CA LEU A 20 11.18 -7.33 -9.12
C LEU A 20 10.09 -8.31 -8.69
N VAL A 21 9.26 -8.77 -9.64
CA VAL A 21 8.19 -9.75 -9.37
C VAL A 21 8.74 -11.01 -8.70
N GLU A 22 9.83 -11.59 -9.22
CA GLU A 22 10.45 -12.77 -8.59
C GLU A 22 10.96 -12.51 -7.17
N ARG A 23 11.48 -11.31 -6.91
CA ARG A 23 11.99 -10.93 -5.58
C ARG A 23 10.88 -10.72 -4.55
N ILE A 24 9.71 -10.22 -4.97
CA ILE A 24 8.61 -9.87 -4.06
C ILE A 24 7.61 -11.00 -3.84
N LYS A 25 7.57 -12.00 -4.75
CA LYS A 25 6.72 -13.19 -4.62
C LYS A 25 6.75 -13.82 -3.22
N PRO A 26 7.92 -14.05 -2.58
CA PRO A 26 7.97 -14.58 -1.22
C PRO A 26 7.36 -13.67 -0.16
N PHE A 27 7.41 -12.34 -0.34
CA PHE A 27 6.81 -11.40 0.60
C PHE A 27 5.30 -11.44 0.53
N ALA A 28 4.74 -11.34 -0.67
CA ALA A 28 3.30 -11.42 -0.88
C ALA A 28 2.73 -12.79 -0.44
N LYS A 29 3.45 -13.90 -0.73
CA LYS A 29 3.04 -15.24 -0.29
C LYS A 29 2.84 -15.37 1.23
N ARG A 30 3.62 -14.64 2.05
CA ARG A 30 3.47 -14.67 3.52
C ARG A 30 2.19 -13.98 4.02
N THR A 31 1.63 -13.08 3.21
CA THR A 31 0.40 -12.35 3.54
C THR A 31 -0.87 -13.12 3.17
N MET A 32 -0.74 -14.26 2.47
CA MET A 32 -1.87 -14.97 1.89
C MET A 32 -2.89 -15.40 2.93
N ARG A 33 -4.15 -15.18 2.61
CA ARG A 33 -5.29 -15.62 3.40
C ARG A 33 -6.01 -16.78 2.71
N PRO A 34 -6.77 -17.61 3.46
CA PRO A 34 -7.57 -18.68 2.88
C PRO A 34 -8.57 -18.22 1.82
N GLU A 35 -9.03 -16.97 1.89
CA GLU A 35 -9.97 -16.39 0.95
C GLU A 35 -9.36 -16.06 -0.43
N VAL A 36 -8.03 -16.03 -0.57
CA VAL A 36 -7.37 -15.69 -1.83
C VAL A 36 -7.40 -16.88 -2.79
N LEU A 37 -7.93 -16.66 -4.00
CA LEU A 37 -8.07 -17.68 -5.03
C LEU A 37 -7.00 -17.50 -6.12
N GLY A 38 -5.83 -18.12 -5.91
CA GLY A 38 -4.72 -18.13 -6.87
C GLY A 38 -3.44 -17.52 -6.32
N ASP A 39 -2.46 -17.34 -7.22
CA ASP A 39 -1.14 -16.78 -6.92
C ASP A 39 -0.93 -15.40 -7.59
N LEU A 40 0.10 -14.67 -7.17
CA LEU A 40 0.53 -13.43 -7.83
C LEU A 40 0.96 -13.67 -9.30
N GLY A 41 0.63 -12.71 -10.16
CA GLY A 41 1.06 -12.67 -11.57
C GLY A 41 -0.07 -12.91 -12.60
N GLY A 42 -1.31 -13.08 -12.16
CA GLY A 42 -2.48 -13.04 -13.04
C GLY A 42 -2.91 -11.61 -13.38
N PHE A 43 -3.76 -11.45 -14.40
CA PHE A 43 -4.35 -10.16 -14.81
C PHE A 43 -5.18 -9.48 -13.71
N GLY A 44 -5.62 -10.25 -12.72
CA GLY A 44 -6.33 -9.77 -11.55
C GLY A 44 -6.30 -10.84 -10.48
N ALA A 45 -6.35 -10.40 -9.23
CA ALA A 45 -6.47 -11.29 -8.10
C ALA A 45 -7.94 -11.50 -7.72
N LEU A 46 -8.24 -12.69 -7.22
CA LEU A 46 -9.58 -13.11 -6.83
C LEU A 46 -9.59 -13.37 -5.33
N VAL A 47 -10.59 -12.83 -4.63
CA VAL A 47 -10.77 -13.04 -3.20
C VAL A 47 -12.23 -13.36 -2.91
N GLU A 48 -12.47 -14.48 -2.25
CA GLU A 48 -13.80 -14.90 -1.81
C GLU A 48 -14.23 -14.09 -0.58
N ILE A 49 -15.50 -13.70 -0.51
CA ILE A 49 -16.06 -13.13 0.71
C ILE A 49 -16.48 -14.28 1.63
N SER A 50 -15.88 -14.33 2.83
CA SER A 50 -16.16 -15.37 3.82
C SER A 50 -17.66 -15.48 4.16
N GLN A 51 -18.16 -16.73 4.22
CA GLN A 51 -19.55 -17.06 4.60
C GLN A 51 -19.90 -16.70 6.06
N LYS A 52 -18.93 -16.20 6.85
CA LYS A 52 -19.20 -15.67 8.20
C LYS A 52 -20.06 -14.39 8.18
N TYR A 53 -20.05 -13.67 7.05
CA TYR A 53 -20.86 -12.48 6.83
C TYR A 53 -22.20 -12.86 6.18
N ARG A 54 -23.32 -12.43 6.76
CA ARG A 54 -24.67 -12.68 6.19
C ARG A 54 -25.03 -11.63 5.15
N HIS A 55 -24.72 -10.37 5.42
CA HIS A 55 -24.93 -9.23 4.53
C HIS A 55 -23.62 -8.46 4.38
N PRO A 56 -22.60 -9.04 3.71
CA PRO A 56 -21.30 -8.40 3.59
C PRO A 56 -21.39 -7.06 2.87
N VAL A 57 -20.76 -6.05 3.44
CA VAL A 57 -20.51 -4.74 2.81
C VAL A 57 -19.02 -4.59 2.62
N LEU A 58 -18.61 -4.22 1.41
CA LEU A 58 -17.22 -3.89 1.11
C LEU A 58 -16.94 -2.45 1.48
N VAL A 59 -15.83 -2.24 2.17
CA VAL A 59 -15.29 -0.91 2.49
C VAL A 59 -13.94 -0.80 1.82
N SER A 60 -13.76 0.22 0.99
CA SER A 60 -12.51 0.47 0.26
C SER A 60 -11.90 1.79 0.71
N GLY A 61 -10.58 1.81 0.86
CA GLY A 61 -9.79 3.01 1.14
C GLY A 61 -8.60 3.07 0.19
N THR A 62 -8.20 4.28 -0.18
CA THR A 62 -6.96 4.51 -0.92
C THR A 62 -6.20 5.65 -0.27
N ASP A 63 -4.89 5.48 -0.11
CA ASP A 63 -4.04 6.50 0.50
C ASP A 63 -2.59 6.37 0.03
N SER A 64 -1.74 7.29 0.47
CA SER A 64 -0.31 7.39 0.16
C SER A 64 0.49 7.65 1.44
N VAL A 65 1.82 7.51 1.34
CA VAL A 65 2.76 7.89 2.40
C VAL A 65 2.93 9.42 2.47
N GLY A 66 2.76 10.13 1.35
CA GLY A 66 2.94 11.58 1.28
C GLY A 66 4.39 12.03 1.47
N THR A 67 4.58 13.26 1.99
CA THR A 67 5.90 13.92 2.00
C THR A 67 6.92 13.32 2.97
N LYS A 68 6.52 12.31 3.77
CA LYS A 68 7.47 11.48 4.53
C LYS A 68 8.47 10.76 3.63
N LEU A 69 8.09 10.46 2.38
CA LEU A 69 8.97 9.84 1.38
C LEU A 69 10.25 10.66 1.13
N LYS A 70 10.21 12.00 1.25
CA LYS A 70 11.41 12.81 1.10
C LYS A 70 12.49 12.46 2.13
N LEU A 71 12.11 12.20 3.39
CA LEU A 71 13.06 11.75 4.41
C LEU A 71 13.56 10.33 4.13
N ALA A 72 12.69 9.45 3.62
CA ALA A 72 13.09 8.11 3.22
C ALA A 72 14.16 8.13 2.11
N PHE A 73 14.06 9.08 1.17
CA PHE A 73 15.09 9.28 0.13
C PHE A 73 16.38 9.88 0.72
N GLU A 74 16.26 10.93 1.54
CA GLU A 74 17.40 11.61 2.15
C GLU A 74 18.24 10.67 3.04
N TRP A 75 17.60 9.69 3.71
CA TRP A 75 18.27 8.74 4.60
C TRP A 75 18.50 7.36 3.99
N ASP A 76 18.11 7.13 2.73
CA ASP A 76 18.19 5.83 2.04
C ASP A 76 17.52 4.69 2.86
N GLN A 77 16.38 4.99 3.48
CA GLN A 77 15.60 4.07 4.33
C GLN A 77 14.22 3.83 3.74
N HIS A 78 14.02 2.65 3.14
CA HIS A 78 12.82 2.33 2.34
C HIS A 78 12.01 1.15 2.87
N ASP A 79 12.51 0.39 3.84
CA ASP A 79 11.91 -0.87 4.28
C ASP A 79 10.72 -0.71 5.25
N THR A 80 10.50 0.51 5.77
CA THR A 80 9.37 0.80 6.67
C THR A 80 8.27 1.65 6.04
N VAL A 81 8.54 2.40 4.97
CA VAL A 81 7.52 3.27 4.35
C VAL A 81 6.35 2.47 3.75
N GLY A 82 6.57 1.21 3.39
CA GLY A 82 5.50 0.31 3.00
C GLY A 82 4.54 -0.04 4.15
N ILE A 83 5.01 -0.04 5.39
CA ILE A 83 4.16 -0.22 6.57
C ILE A 83 3.29 1.02 6.77
N ASP A 84 3.87 2.21 6.61
CA ASP A 84 3.11 3.47 6.65
C ASP A 84 2.00 3.50 5.59
N LEU A 85 2.32 3.08 4.36
CA LEU A 85 1.35 3.01 3.26
C LEU A 85 0.14 2.13 3.63
N VAL A 86 0.40 0.92 4.14
CA VAL A 86 -0.68 0.01 4.53
C VAL A 86 -1.47 0.58 5.71
N ALA A 87 -0.79 1.10 6.73
CA ALA A 87 -1.44 1.63 7.91
C ALA A 87 -2.38 2.80 7.59
N MET A 88 -2.01 3.68 6.65
CA MET A 88 -2.87 4.78 6.20
C MET A 88 -4.17 4.24 5.59
N SER A 89 -4.10 3.40 4.55
CA SER A 89 -5.31 2.91 3.89
C SER A 89 -6.14 1.96 4.77
N VAL A 90 -5.50 1.14 5.61
CA VAL A 90 -6.19 0.18 6.48
C VAL A 90 -6.88 0.86 7.67
N ASN A 91 -6.26 1.85 8.30
CA ASN A 91 -6.89 2.56 9.42
C ASN A 91 -8.17 3.29 8.99
N ASP A 92 -8.23 3.79 7.74
CA ASP A 92 -9.41 4.45 7.19
C ASP A 92 -10.62 3.54 7.00
N ILE A 93 -10.40 2.24 6.73
CA ILE A 93 -11.51 1.28 6.64
C ILE A 93 -11.86 0.71 8.03
N LEU A 94 -10.88 0.61 8.93
CA LEU A 94 -11.07 0.11 10.30
C LEU A 94 -12.05 0.95 11.11
N VAL A 95 -12.08 2.28 10.92
CA VAL A 95 -12.99 3.17 11.66
C VAL A 95 -14.48 2.91 11.37
N GLN A 96 -14.80 2.20 10.29
CA GLN A 96 -16.17 1.78 9.96
C GLN A 96 -16.51 0.37 10.49
N GLY A 97 -15.57 -0.26 11.20
CA GLY A 97 -15.70 -1.63 11.72
C GLY A 97 -15.35 -2.73 10.71
N ALA A 98 -14.73 -2.39 9.58
CA ALA A 98 -14.36 -3.36 8.57
C ALA A 98 -13.12 -4.19 8.96
N GLU A 99 -13.19 -5.50 8.72
CA GLU A 99 -12.01 -6.37 8.76
C GLU A 99 -11.25 -6.22 7.44
N PRO A 100 -9.95 -5.85 7.47
CA PRO A 100 -9.13 -5.79 6.26
C PRO A 100 -9.02 -7.16 5.59
N LEU A 101 -9.32 -7.22 4.29
CA LEU A 101 -9.34 -8.46 3.52
C LEU A 101 -8.13 -8.55 2.59
N PHE A 102 -7.92 -7.54 1.76
CA PHE A 102 -6.79 -7.50 0.84
C PHE A 102 -6.29 -6.08 0.59
N PHE A 103 -5.08 -6.01 0.04
CA PHE A 103 -4.35 -4.80 -0.29
C PHE A 103 -3.77 -4.90 -1.71
N LEU A 104 -3.79 -3.78 -2.43
CA LEU A 104 -3.01 -3.57 -3.65
C LEU A 104 -2.12 -2.33 -3.53
N ASP A 105 -0.99 -2.34 -4.21
CA ASP A 105 -0.09 -1.18 -4.28
C ASP A 105 0.17 -0.70 -5.71
N TYR A 106 0.50 0.57 -5.84
CA TYR A 106 0.99 1.18 -7.06
C TYR A 106 2.30 1.91 -6.75
N PHE A 107 3.37 1.47 -7.40
CA PHE A 107 4.72 2.02 -7.26
C PHE A 107 5.08 2.78 -8.54
N ALA A 108 5.25 4.11 -8.44
CA ALA A 108 5.68 4.95 -9.55
C ALA A 108 7.09 5.48 -9.31
N CYS A 109 7.96 5.46 -10.31
CA CYS A 109 9.32 6.01 -10.16
C CYS A 109 9.86 6.56 -11.48
N GLY A 110 10.91 7.39 -11.41
CA GLY A 110 11.57 7.91 -12.61
C GLY A 110 12.38 6.80 -13.29
N LYS A 111 13.16 6.08 -12.49
CA LYS A 111 13.92 4.90 -12.89
C LYS A 111 13.82 3.83 -11.82
N LEU A 112 13.55 2.60 -12.23
CA LEU A 112 13.33 1.48 -11.31
C LEU A 112 14.66 1.00 -10.71
N ASP A 113 14.82 1.22 -9.41
CA ASP A 113 15.80 0.49 -8.60
C ASP A 113 15.12 -0.72 -7.95
N VAL A 114 15.42 -1.90 -8.49
CA VAL A 114 14.85 -3.18 -8.04
C VAL A 114 15.10 -3.44 -6.55
N LYS A 115 16.24 -3.01 -5.99
CA LYS A 115 16.55 -3.23 -4.57
C LYS A 115 15.70 -2.34 -3.68
N ARG A 116 15.56 -1.05 -4.04
CA ARG A 116 14.72 -0.10 -3.30
C ARG A 116 13.25 -0.49 -3.39
N ALA A 117 12.74 -0.79 -4.58
CA ALA A 117 11.37 -1.25 -4.77
C ALA A 117 11.08 -2.53 -3.97
N ALA A 118 11.98 -3.51 -3.99
CA ALA A 118 11.83 -4.73 -3.18
C ALA A 118 11.83 -4.44 -1.66
N ALA A 119 12.61 -3.46 -1.19
CA ALA A 119 12.59 -3.04 0.22
C ALA A 119 11.24 -2.40 0.61
N VAL A 120 10.69 -1.53 -0.24
CA VAL A 120 9.35 -0.95 -0.03
C VAL A 120 8.30 -2.03 0.03
N ILE A 121 8.26 -2.93 -0.96
CA ILE A 121 7.24 -3.99 -1.04
C ILE A 121 7.39 -5.01 0.10
N LYS A 122 8.60 -5.24 0.61
CA LYS A 122 8.82 -5.99 1.85
C LYS A 122 8.11 -5.31 3.04
N GLY A 123 8.19 -3.99 3.14
CA GLY A 123 7.47 -3.19 4.13
C GLY A 123 5.94 -3.26 3.96
N ILE A 124 5.45 -3.20 2.72
CA ILE A 124 4.01 -3.35 2.41
C ILE A 124 3.52 -4.72 2.88
N ALA A 125 4.24 -5.79 2.54
CA ALA A 125 3.90 -7.14 2.99
C ALA A 125 3.91 -7.24 4.53
N ALA A 126 4.88 -6.62 5.21
CA ALA A 126 4.92 -6.59 6.68
C ALA A 126 3.75 -5.81 7.29
N GLY A 127 3.31 -4.72 6.66
CA GLY A 127 2.09 -3.98 7.05
C GLY A 127 0.82 -4.82 6.84
N CYS A 128 0.75 -5.58 5.74
CA CYS A 128 -0.34 -6.50 5.46
C CYS A 128 -0.42 -7.63 6.49
N GLU A 129 0.73 -8.23 6.85
CA GLU A 129 0.82 -9.24 7.92
C GLU A 129 0.30 -8.70 9.26
N GLN A 130 0.67 -7.47 9.64
CA GLN A 130 0.19 -6.81 10.86
C GLN A 130 -1.32 -6.51 10.81
N SER A 131 -1.83 -6.18 9.63
CA SER A 131 -3.24 -5.83 9.40
C SER A 131 -4.13 -7.06 9.21
N GLY A 132 -3.54 -8.24 9.03
CA GLY A 132 -4.25 -9.47 8.71
C GLY A 132 -4.86 -9.50 7.31
N CYS A 133 -4.42 -8.65 6.37
CA CYS A 133 -4.90 -8.66 4.98
C CYS A 133 -3.87 -9.29 4.03
N ALA A 134 -4.34 -9.75 2.86
CA ALA A 134 -3.45 -10.27 1.82
C ALA A 134 -2.97 -9.18 0.86
N LEU A 135 -1.67 -9.13 0.58
CA LEU A 135 -1.12 -8.38 -0.56
C LEU A 135 -1.32 -9.21 -1.83
N ILE A 136 -2.37 -8.89 -2.58
CA ILE A 136 -2.84 -9.74 -3.69
C ILE A 136 -2.36 -9.30 -5.07
N GLY A 137 -1.79 -8.11 -5.18
CA GLY A 137 -1.27 -7.59 -6.43
C GLY A 137 -0.80 -6.15 -6.30
N GLY A 138 -0.20 -5.65 -7.36
CA GLY A 138 0.24 -4.28 -7.46
C GLY A 138 0.79 -4.00 -8.85
N GLU A 139 1.18 -2.75 -9.09
CA GLU A 139 1.72 -2.31 -10.38
C GLU A 139 2.99 -1.47 -10.16
N THR A 140 3.97 -1.62 -11.04
CA THR A 140 5.22 -0.86 -11.01
C THR A 140 5.40 -0.10 -12.32
N ALA A 141 5.31 1.23 -12.24
CA ALA A 141 5.42 2.12 -13.39
C ALA A 141 6.73 2.90 -13.36
N GLU A 142 7.57 2.66 -14.37
CA GLU A 142 8.74 3.49 -14.67
C GLU A 142 8.31 4.62 -15.62
N MET A 143 8.38 5.86 -15.13
CA MET A 143 7.93 7.06 -15.84
C MET A 143 9.04 8.13 -15.89
N PRO A 144 10.08 7.92 -16.72
CA PRO A 144 11.18 8.87 -16.87
C PRO A 144 10.67 10.25 -17.28
N GLY A 145 11.20 11.30 -16.66
CA GLY A 145 10.80 12.68 -16.92
C GLY A 145 9.52 13.14 -16.20
N MET A 146 8.75 12.22 -15.60
CA MET A 146 7.69 12.57 -14.65
C MET A 146 8.21 12.67 -13.22
N TYR A 147 9.02 11.68 -12.81
CA TYR A 147 9.65 11.63 -11.49
C TYR A 147 11.15 11.85 -11.59
N PRO A 148 11.77 12.55 -10.61
CA PRO A 148 13.23 12.64 -10.51
C PRO A 148 13.88 11.27 -10.31
N ASP A 149 15.10 11.13 -10.79
CA ASP A 149 15.91 9.92 -10.57
C ASP A 149 16.10 9.67 -9.06
N GLY A 150 15.84 8.43 -8.64
CA GLY A 150 15.96 8.01 -7.25
C GLY A 150 14.75 8.32 -6.37
N GLU A 151 13.75 9.04 -6.88
CA GLU A 151 12.47 9.25 -6.20
C GLU A 151 11.38 8.31 -6.73
N TYR A 152 10.45 7.97 -5.85
CA TYR A 152 9.26 7.19 -6.18
C TYR A 152 8.04 7.74 -5.45
N ASP A 153 6.85 7.41 -5.93
CA ASP A 153 5.59 7.64 -5.23
C ASP A 153 4.86 6.32 -5.04
N LEU A 154 4.05 6.27 -3.98
CA LEU A 154 3.32 5.08 -3.55
C LEU A 154 1.84 5.43 -3.40
N ALA A 155 0.98 4.60 -3.97
CA ALA A 155 -0.43 4.56 -3.63
C ALA A 155 -0.81 3.15 -3.16
N GLY A 156 -1.65 3.10 -2.13
CA GLY A 156 -2.15 1.89 -1.52
C GLY A 156 -3.66 1.82 -1.64
N PHE A 157 -4.18 0.61 -1.75
CA PHE A 157 -5.60 0.33 -1.91
C PHE A 157 -5.98 -0.81 -0.97
N ALA A 158 -6.70 -0.50 0.09
CA ALA A 158 -7.21 -1.48 1.04
C ALA A 158 -8.68 -1.76 0.76
N VAL A 159 -9.07 -3.03 0.84
CA VAL A 159 -10.47 -3.45 0.85
C VAL A 159 -10.70 -4.32 2.07
N GLY A 160 -11.75 -4.02 2.82
CA GLY A 160 -12.23 -4.80 3.94
C GLY A 160 -13.70 -5.17 3.81
N VAL A 161 -14.15 -6.02 4.71
CA VAL A 161 -15.54 -6.49 4.79
C VAL A 161 -16.10 -6.19 6.18
N VAL A 162 -17.34 -5.73 6.22
CA VAL A 162 -18.10 -5.54 7.46
C VAL A 162 -19.49 -6.14 7.31
N GLU A 163 -20.04 -6.67 8.40
CA GLU A 163 -21.46 -7.05 8.44
C GLU A 163 -22.31 -5.78 8.38
N LYS A 164 -23.32 -5.74 7.49
CA LYS A 164 -24.12 -4.52 7.25
C LYS A 164 -24.70 -3.92 8.53
N GLU A 165 -25.16 -4.77 9.44
CA GLU A 165 -25.76 -4.36 10.71
C GLU A 165 -24.73 -3.89 11.76
N GLN A 166 -23.43 -4.12 11.54
CA GLN A 166 -22.35 -3.76 12.46
C GLN A 166 -21.54 -2.53 11.99
N VAL A 167 -21.93 -1.89 10.88
CA VAL A 167 -21.24 -0.71 10.37
C VAL A 167 -21.24 0.42 11.41
N ILE A 168 -20.04 0.86 11.78
CA ILE A 168 -19.83 1.98 12.69
C ILE A 168 -19.95 3.28 11.90
N ASN A 169 -20.90 4.14 12.27
CA ASN A 169 -21.19 5.39 11.56
C ASN A 169 -21.43 6.60 12.48
N GLY A 170 -21.20 6.44 13.79
CA GLY A 170 -21.35 7.51 14.79
C GLY A 170 -22.78 7.94 15.11
N ARG A 171 -23.82 7.38 14.47
CA ARG A 171 -25.23 7.81 14.71
C ARG A 171 -25.73 7.54 16.13
N SER A 172 -25.11 6.61 16.85
CA SER A 172 -25.45 6.27 18.24
C SER A 172 -24.70 7.10 19.28
N ILE A 173 -23.82 8.02 18.87
CA ILE A 173 -23.06 8.87 19.79
C ILE A 173 -24.02 9.85 20.49
N VAL A 174 -23.90 9.95 21.81
CA VAL A 174 -24.73 10.81 22.66
C VAL A 174 -23.91 11.57 23.71
N ALA A 175 -24.51 12.63 24.27
CA ALA A 175 -23.88 13.37 25.37
C ALA A 175 -23.66 12.45 26.58
N GLY A 176 -22.43 12.46 27.11
CA GLY A 176 -22.00 11.56 28.19
C GLY A 176 -21.10 10.42 27.73
N ASP A 177 -21.00 10.16 26.42
CA ASP A 177 -20.02 9.22 25.87
C ASP A 177 -18.58 9.69 26.14
N VAL A 178 -17.68 8.73 26.30
CA VAL A 178 -16.26 8.96 26.61
C VAL A 178 -15.42 8.79 25.36
N VAL A 179 -14.44 9.68 25.17
CA VAL A 179 -13.43 9.57 24.11
C VAL A 179 -12.23 8.79 24.63
N LEU A 180 -11.90 7.69 23.96
CA LEU A 180 -10.70 6.90 24.22
C LEU A 180 -9.70 7.12 23.08
N GLY A 181 -8.47 7.49 23.44
CA GLY A 181 -7.37 7.66 22.49
C GLY A 181 -6.41 6.46 22.55
N LEU A 182 -5.99 5.97 21.38
CA LEU A 182 -4.88 5.04 21.24
C LEU A 182 -3.61 5.83 20.91
N ALA A 183 -2.51 5.49 21.57
CA ALA A 183 -1.24 6.18 21.35
C ALA A 183 -0.72 5.96 19.92
N SER A 184 -0.20 7.03 19.30
CA SER A 184 0.55 6.92 18.04
C SER A 184 1.98 6.41 18.30
N ASN A 185 2.67 5.99 17.24
CA ASN A 185 4.11 5.67 17.30
C ASN A 185 4.99 6.89 16.94
N GLY A 186 4.41 8.10 16.95
CA GLY A 186 5.05 9.34 16.52
C GLY A 186 4.13 10.15 15.60
N ILE A 187 4.72 10.68 14.53
CA ILE A 187 4.07 11.58 13.56
C ILE A 187 3.23 10.79 12.52
N HIS A 188 3.32 9.46 12.53
CA HIS A 188 2.74 8.56 11.53
C HIS A 188 3.20 8.95 10.11
N SER A 189 2.27 9.29 9.22
CA SER A 189 2.53 9.70 7.84
C SER A 189 2.07 11.12 7.50
N ASN A 190 1.63 11.92 8.50
CA ASN A 190 1.04 13.25 8.28
C ASN A 190 1.95 14.38 8.78
N GLY A 191 1.94 15.53 8.10
CA GLY A 191 2.64 16.74 8.59
C GLY A 191 4.15 16.80 8.32
N TYR A 192 4.70 15.85 7.56
CA TYR A 192 6.15 15.82 7.27
C TYR A 192 6.66 17.02 6.47
N SER A 193 5.81 17.70 5.72
CA SER A 193 6.16 18.98 5.09
C SER A 193 6.55 20.05 6.11
N LEU A 194 5.87 20.08 7.27
CA LEU A 194 6.21 20.99 8.37
C LEU A 194 7.42 20.50 9.15
N VAL A 195 7.48 19.18 9.43
CA VAL A 195 8.63 18.58 10.12
C VAL A 195 9.94 18.89 9.41
N ARG A 196 9.98 18.71 8.08
CA ARG A 196 11.17 19.01 7.27
C ARG A 196 11.57 20.48 7.38
N LYS A 197 10.61 21.41 7.31
CA LYS A 197 10.87 22.85 7.49
C LYS A 197 11.38 23.24 8.89
N ILE A 198 11.12 22.44 9.91
CA ILE A 198 11.58 22.71 11.28
C ILE A 198 13.02 22.26 11.49
N ILE A 199 13.45 21.20 10.79
CA ILE A 199 14.79 20.60 10.95
C ILE A 199 15.81 21.08 9.91
N GLU A 200 15.36 21.75 8.85
CA GLU A 200 16.19 22.53 7.92
C GLU A 200 16.63 23.87 8.55
#